data_AF-A0A1J9Q0B6-F1
#
_entry.id   AF-A0A1J9Q0B6-F1
#
_cell.length_a   1.000
_cell.length_b   1.000
_cell.length_c   1.000
_cell.angle_alpha   90.00
_cell.angle_beta   90.00
_cell.angle_gamma   90.00
#
_symmetry.space_group_name_H-M   'P 1'
#
loop_
_entity.id
_entity.type
_entity.pdbx_description
1 polymer ?
#
loop_
_entity_poly.entity_id
_entity_poly.type
_entity_poly.pdbx_seq_one_letter_code
_entity_poly.pdbx_strand_id
1 'polypeptide(L)'
;MHEARARSFEKDEALLLPPDMDYSLVTGLSTEERAPRTKEQEDQISFARGAAGEQPGFRPMYYTRAYPEEKDKMEPEFDSSNFQYQFQSDIRSGQPALPFDRHVFQSHFLDGKLKHLWTANKIDESSIIERRWWRQLSHRWLHYVRVAPAIRFINGKKNTYFAGSWTLLDIHEVVYISGIAVPYRLGAEYESLCI
;
A
#
# COMPACT_ATOMS: atom_id res chain seq x y z
N MET A 1 11.34 -18.71 39.38
CA MET A 1 10.96 -19.27 38.06
C MET A 1 9.98 -18.32 37.40
N HIS A 2 10.36 -17.82 36.22
CA HIS A 2 9.57 -17.07 35.22
C HIS A 2 9.01 -15.68 35.58
N GLU A 3 9.87 -14.66 35.47
CA GLU A 3 9.46 -13.30 35.06
C GLU A 3 9.34 -13.25 33.53
N ALA A 4 8.16 -12.84 33.06
CA ALA A 4 7.85 -12.68 31.64
C ALA A 4 8.50 -11.40 31.10
N ARG A 5 9.57 -11.54 30.33
CA ARG A 5 10.12 -10.47 29.48
C ARG A 5 9.11 -10.13 28.38
N ALA A 6 8.39 -9.03 28.54
CA ALA A 6 7.77 -8.34 27.42
C ALA A 6 8.89 -7.87 26.47
N ARG A 7 8.99 -8.47 25.29
CA ARG A 7 9.86 -7.94 24.22
C ARG A 7 9.19 -6.68 23.69
N SER A 8 9.81 -5.54 23.95
CA SER A 8 9.59 -4.31 23.19
C SER A 8 9.88 -4.60 21.71
N PHE A 9 8.91 -4.32 20.85
CA PHE A 9 9.12 -4.22 19.41
C PHE A 9 10.00 -2.98 19.18
N GLU A 10 11.32 -3.17 19.13
CA GLU A 10 12.23 -2.17 18.60
C GLU A 10 12.12 -2.13 17.08
N LYS A 11 12.09 -0.90 16.57
CA LYS A 11 11.91 -0.50 15.17
C LYS A 11 13.00 -1.10 14.28
N ASP A 12 12.62 -2.03 13.41
CA ASP A 12 13.45 -2.52 12.29
C ASP A 12 12.65 -2.47 10.98
N GLU A 13 12.26 -1.26 10.58
CA GLU A 13 11.78 -1.00 9.22
C GLU A 13 12.64 0.11 8.61
N ALA A 14 13.70 -0.29 7.89
CA ALA A 14 14.50 0.59 7.06
C ALA A 14 14.38 0.15 5.60
N LEU A 15 13.61 0.93 4.85
CA LEU A 15 13.32 0.77 3.43
C LEU A 15 14.59 1.07 2.61
N LEU A 16 14.98 0.18 1.70
CA LEU A 16 16.08 0.43 0.74
C LEU A 16 15.61 1.45 -0.30
N LEU A 17 16.33 2.56 -0.40
CA LEU A 17 16.02 3.68 -1.29
C LEU A 17 16.94 3.68 -2.53
N PRO A 18 16.42 3.79 -3.77
CA PRO A 18 17.21 3.82 -5.01
C PRO A 18 18.05 5.10 -5.22
N PRO A 19 19.27 5.05 -5.75
CA PRO A 19 20.28 6.11 -5.61
C PRO A 19 20.15 7.28 -6.61
N ASP A 20 19.20 7.22 -7.54
CA ASP A 20 18.98 8.19 -8.62
C ASP A 20 17.92 9.26 -8.29
N MET A 21 17.32 9.17 -7.09
CA MET A 21 16.37 10.15 -6.59
C MET A 21 17.07 11.11 -5.59
N ASP A 22 16.90 12.42 -5.77
CA ASP A 22 17.36 13.40 -4.78
C ASP A 22 16.45 13.34 -3.53
N TYR A 23 16.81 12.49 -2.57
CA TYR A 23 16.08 12.29 -1.32
C TYR A 23 16.02 13.51 -0.42
N SER A 24 16.84 14.54 -0.67
CA SER A 24 16.72 15.81 0.04
C SER A 24 15.38 16.51 -0.26
N LEU A 25 14.73 16.17 -1.38
CA LEU A 25 13.40 16.64 -1.77
C LEU A 25 12.25 15.79 -1.19
N VAL A 26 12.56 14.59 -0.68
CA VAL A 26 11.59 13.65 -0.10
C VAL A 26 11.55 13.81 1.42
N THR A 27 10.65 14.67 1.90
CA THR A 27 10.48 14.92 3.33
C THR A 27 9.93 13.68 4.05
N GLY A 28 10.73 13.05 4.93
CA GLY A 28 10.29 11.96 5.80
C GLY A 28 11.19 10.70 5.84
N LEU A 29 12.23 10.61 5.01
CA LEU A 29 13.15 9.47 5.00
C LEU A 29 14.34 9.69 5.94
N SER A 30 14.66 8.71 6.79
CA SER A 30 15.85 8.73 7.64
C SER A 30 17.11 8.66 6.77
N THR A 31 17.93 9.70 6.81
CA THR A 31 19.08 9.92 5.92
C THR A 31 20.36 9.19 6.33
N GLU A 32 20.29 8.22 7.25
CA GLU A 32 21.47 7.46 7.69
C GLU A 32 21.64 6.17 6.88
N GLU A 33 22.34 6.25 5.74
CA GLU A 33 22.79 5.05 5.02
C GLU A 33 23.87 4.33 5.85
N ARG A 34 23.54 3.14 6.37
CA ARG A 34 24.50 2.28 7.07
C ARG A 34 25.20 1.39 6.06
N ALA A 35 26.54 1.33 6.11
CA ALA A 35 27.33 0.45 5.24
C ALA A 35 26.90 -1.03 5.39
N PRO A 36 26.88 -1.82 4.29
CA PRO A 36 26.53 -3.24 4.33
C PRO A 36 27.48 -4.00 5.25
N ARG A 37 26.93 -4.94 6.03
CA ARG A 37 27.71 -5.77 6.98
C ARG A 37 27.97 -7.18 6.45
N THR A 38 27.23 -7.62 5.44
CA THR A 38 27.37 -8.93 4.81
C THR A 38 27.40 -8.80 3.29
N LYS A 39 27.98 -9.81 2.62
CA LYS A 39 27.98 -9.90 1.16
C LYS A 39 26.58 -9.98 0.56
N GLU A 40 25.67 -10.68 1.24
CA GLU A 40 24.25 -10.75 0.86
C GLU A 40 23.58 -9.36 0.87
N GLN A 41 23.92 -8.51 1.85
CA GLN A 41 23.43 -7.13 1.89
C GLN A 41 24.02 -6.28 0.76
N GLU A 42 25.29 -6.49 0.42
CA GLU A 42 25.94 -5.82 -0.71
C GLU A 42 25.30 -6.24 -2.05
N ASP A 43 25.00 -7.52 -2.23
CA ASP A 43 24.30 -8.05 -3.39
C ASP A 43 22.85 -7.52 -3.48
N GLN A 44 22.15 -7.42 -2.34
CA GLN A 44 20.80 -6.83 -2.27
C GLN A 44 20.81 -5.32 -2.59
N ILE A 45 21.79 -4.58 -2.07
CA ILE A 45 21.95 -3.15 -2.33
C ILE A 45 22.30 -2.94 -3.81
N SER A 46 23.22 -3.72 -4.37
CA SER A 46 23.57 -3.62 -5.79
C SER A 46 22.39 -3.94 -6.70
N PHE A 47 21.60 -4.98 -6.38
CA PHE A 47 20.35 -5.28 -7.08
C PHE A 47 19.32 -4.14 -6.97
N ALA A 48 19.14 -3.60 -5.77
CA ALA A 48 18.17 -2.52 -5.54
C ALA A 48 18.56 -1.21 -6.22
N ARG A 49 19.86 -0.93 -6.32
CA ARG A 49 20.40 0.28 -6.94
C ARG A 49 20.51 0.17 -8.47
N GLY A 50 20.62 -1.05 -8.99
CA GLY A 50 21.05 -1.29 -10.37
C GLY A 50 22.56 -1.06 -10.50
N ALA A 51 23.23 -1.88 -11.31
CA ALA A 51 24.61 -1.58 -11.71
C ALA A 51 24.62 -0.35 -12.64
N ALA A 52 25.76 0.33 -12.78
CA ALA A 52 25.88 1.49 -13.67
C ALA A 52 25.46 1.11 -15.11
N GLY A 53 24.34 1.67 -15.58
CA GLY A 53 23.77 1.39 -16.90
C GLY A 53 22.68 0.32 -16.94
N GLU A 54 22.37 -0.33 -15.82
CA GLU A 54 21.25 -1.26 -15.66
C GLU A 54 20.12 -0.60 -14.87
N GLN A 55 18.86 -0.88 -15.25
CA GLN A 55 17.74 -0.41 -14.44
C GLN A 55 17.75 -1.15 -13.09
N PRO A 56 17.47 -0.44 -11.98
CA PRO A 56 17.38 -1.07 -10.67
C PRO A 56 16.40 -2.24 -10.71
N GLY A 57 16.82 -3.37 -10.12
CA GLY A 57 15.96 -4.54 -9.96
C GLY A 57 14.83 -4.28 -8.97
N PHE A 58 15.04 -3.35 -8.03
CA PHE A 58 14.01 -2.88 -7.13
C PHE A 58 13.12 -1.85 -7.83
N ARG A 59 11.82 -2.15 -7.87
CA ARG A 59 10.78 -1.30 -8.45
C ARG A 59 9.81 -0.89 -7.35
N PRO A 60 9.97 0.30 -6.74
CA PRO A 60 9.13 0.70 -5.62
C PRO A 60 7.69 0.91 -6.09
N MET A 61 6.76 0.26 -5.40
CA MET A 61 5.32 0.36 -5.69
C MET A 61 4.62 1.34 -4.76
N TYR A 62 5.13 1.51 -3.54
CA TYR A 62 4.52 2.30 -2.48
C TYR A 62 5.45 3.42 -2.06
N TYR A 63 4.89 4.62 -1.98
CA TYR A 63 5.56 5.83 -1.53
C TYR A 63 4.74 6.42 -0.40
N THR A 64 5.43 6.87 0.63
CA THR A 64 4.79 7.51 1.78
C THR A 64 5.46 8.83 2.02
N ARG A 65 4.71 9.91 1.83
CA ARG A 65 5.16 11.25 2.23
C ARG A 65 4.74 11.49 3.68
N ALA A 66 5.71 11.67 4.56
CA ALA A 66 5.43 12.12 5.92
C ALA A 66 5.36 13.66 5.97
N TYR A 67 4.57 14.18 6.91
CA TYR A 67 4.56 15.60 7.23
C TYR A 67 5.47 15.86 8.43
N PRO A 68 6.55 16.65 8.29
CA PRO A 68 7.44 16.96 9.42
C PRO A 68 6.71 17.58 10.61
N GLU A 69 5.70 18.41 10.34
CA GLU A 69 4.90 19.13 11.32
C GLU A 69 3.86 18.22 12.00
N GLU A 70 3.36 17.21 11.29
CA GLU A 70 2.25 16.35 11.72
C GLU A 70 2.61 14.86 11.54
N LYS A 71 3.42 14.34 12.47
CA LYS A 71 4.06 13.02 12.38
C LYS A 71 3.09 11.83 12.37
N ASP A 72 1.83 12.03 12.76
CA ASP A 72 0.79 11.01 12.73
C ASP A 72 -0.03 11.04 11.42
N LYS A 73 0.37 11.90 10.46
CA LYS A 73 -0.24 12.04 9.14
C LYS A 73 0.76 11.63 8.05
N MET A 74 0.21 11.12 6.96
CA MET A 74 0.99 10.80 5.77
C MET A 74 0.12 10.90 4.51
N GLU A 75 0.76 11.13 3.36
CA GLU A 75 0.16 10.95 2.04
C GLU A 75 0.70 9.65 1.44
N PRO A 76 -0.13 8.62 1.30
CA PRO A 76 0.25 7.43 0.57
C PRO A 76 0.10 7.66 -0.93
N GLU A 77 1.08 7.17 -1.68
CA GLU A 77 1.16 7.22 -3.13
C GLU A 77 1.61 5.87 -3.67
N PHE A 78 1.11 5.54 -4.85
CA PHE A 78 1.30 4.25 -5.48
C PHE A 78 1.77 4.47 -6.92
N ASP A 79 2.88 3.84 -7.28
CA ASP A 79 3.24 3.68 -8.68
C ASP A 79 2.43 2.51 -9.23
N SER A 80 1.35 2.83 -9.95
CA SER A 80 0.44 1.85 -10.50
C SER A 80 1.09 1.03 -11.62
N SER A 81 2.07 1.61 -12.33
CA SER A 81 2.82 0.90 -13.37
C SER A 81 3.71 -0.20 -12.79
N ASN A 82 4.26 0.02 -11.60
CA ASN A 82 4.98 -1.01 -10.86
C ASN A 82 4.06 -1.89 -10.01
N PHE A 83 2.90 -1.40 -9.56
CA PHE A 83 2.01 -2.17 -8.68
C PHE A 83 1.15 -3.18 -9.44
N GLN A 84 0.64 -2.81 -10.61
CA GLN A 84 -0.29 -3.63 -11.38
C GLN A 84 0.47 -4.50 -12.38
N TYR A 85 0.23 -5.81 -12.33
CA TYR A 85 0.90 -6.77 -13.21
C TYR A 85 0.62 -6.49 -14.70
N GLN A 86 -0.49 -5.84 -15.04
CA GLN A 86 -0.87 -5.52 -16.42
C GLN A 86 0.10 -4.53 -17.10
N PHE A 87 0.81 -3.71 -16.32
CA PHE A 87 1.82 -2.79 -16.83
C PHE A 87 3.22 -3.38 -16.83
N GLN A 88 3.42 -4.49 -16.12
CA GLN A 88 4.70 -5.18 -16.08
C GLN A 88 4.80 -6.15 -17.25
N SER A 89 5.87 -6.02 -18.03
CA SER A 89 6.29 -7.12 -18.88
C SER A 89 6.69 -8.31 -18.02
N ASP A 90 6.38 -9.53 -18.46
CA ASP A 90 6.79 -10.76 -17.77
C ASP A 90 8.30 -10.68 -17.46
N ILE A 91 8.66 -10.79 -16.19
CA ILE A 91 10.04 -10.70 -15.72
C ILE A 91 10.94 -11.73 -16.45
N ARG A 92 10.35 -12.83 -16.91
CA ARG A 92 11.03 -13.88 -17.70
C ARG A 92 11.21 -13.55 -19.18
N SER A 93 10.47 -12.56 -19.69
CA SER A 93 10.53 -12.16 -21.10
C SER A 93 11.77 -11.32 -21.44
N GLY A 94 12.55 -10.90 -20.44
CA GLY A 94 13.75 -10.07 -20.63
C GLY A 94 13.45 -8.66 -21.16
N GLN A 95 12.18 -8.26 -21.21
CA GLN A 95 11.79 -6.92 -21.63
C GLN A 95 12.15 -5.90 -20.55
N PRO A 96 12.66 -4.71 -20.95
CA PRO A 96 12.98 -3.65 -20.02
C PRO A 96 11.71 -3.15 -19.31
N ALA A 97 11.86 -2.61 -18.11
CA ALA A 97 10.74 -1.96 -17.43
C ALA A 97 10.22 -0.79 -18.27
N LEU A 98 8.99 -0.38 -17.97
CA LEU A 98 8.45 0.85 -18.55
C LEU A 98 9.39 2.02 -18.18
N PRO A 99 9.68 2.94 -19.12
CA PRO A 99 10.39 4.18 -18.81
C PRO A 99 9.61 5.01 -17.78
N PHE A 100 10.31 5.62 -16.82
CA PHE A 100 9.72 6.33 -15.69
C PHE A 100 8.77 7.48 -16.11
N ASP A 101 9.08 8.17 -17.20
CA ASP A 101 8.26 9.24 -17.78
C ASP A 101 6.88 8.76 -18.26
N ARG A 102 6.69 7.45 -18.38
CA ARG A 102 5.43 6.82 -18.77
C ARG A 102 4.72 6.14 -17.60
N HIS A 103 5.25 6.24 -16.38
CA HIS A 103 4.63 5.65 -15.21
C HIS A 103 3.33 6.37 -14.84
N VAL A 104 2.38 5.59 -14.33
CA VAL A 104 1.10 6.08 -13.84
C VAL A 104 1.13 6.05 -12.31
N PHE A 105 0.96 7.22 -11.69
CA PHE A 105 0.94 7.38 -10.25
C PHE A 105 -0.49 7.60 -9.74
N GLN A 106 -0.75 7.11 -8.53
CA GLN A 106 -1.98 7.35 -7.79
C GLN A 106 -1.62 7.87 -6.40
N SER A 107 -1.96 9.12 -6.12
CA SER A 107 -1.74 9.73 -4.80
C SER A 107 -3.08 9.88 -4.06
N HIS A 108 -3.11 9.50 -2.78
CA HIS A 108 -4.32 9.58 -1.95
C HIS A 108 -4.23 10.69 -0.92
N PHE A 109 -5.20 11.60 -0.97
CA PHE A 109 -5.33 12.70 -0.02
C PHE A 109 -6.48 12.44 0.95
N LEU A 110 -6.13 12.21 2.21
CA LEU A 110 -7.09 11.83 3.26
C LEU A 110 -7.52 13.02 4.11
N ASP A 111 -8.75 12.93 4.63
CA ASP A 111 -9.42 13.93 5.49
C ASP A 111 -9.47 15.35 4.88
N GLY A 112 -10.63 15.70 4.32
CA GLY A 112 -10.84 17.02 3.72
C GLY A 112 -10.64 18.22 4.66
N LYS A 113 -10.55 18.00 5.99
CA LYS A 113 -10.21 19.06 6.95
C LYS A 113 -8.71 19.40 6.95
N LEU A 114 -7.87 18.48 6.48
CA LEU A 114 -6.41 18.62 6.39
C LEU A 114 -5.93 19.06 5.01
N LYS A 115 -6.83 19.60 4.17
CA LYS A 115 -6.53 20.12 2.83
C LYS A 115 -5.35 21.09 2.74
N HIS A 116 -5.06 21.80 3.83
CA HIS A 116 -3.94 22.72 3.92
C HIS A 116 -2.56 22.02 3.94
N LEU A 117 -2.52 20.75 4.36
CA LEU A 117 -1.31 19.93 4.30
C LEU A 117 -1.11 19.32 2.91
N TRP A 118 -2.20 19.11 2.17
CA TRP A 118 -2.16 18.33 0.94
C TRP A 118 -1.23 18.92 -0.12
N THR A 119 -0.48 18.03 -0.76
CA THR A 119 0.39 18.40 -1.88
C THR A 119 -0.32 18.37 -3.24
N ALA A 120 -1.62 18.07 -3.26
CA ALA A 120 -2.44 18.00 -4.48
C ALA A 120 -2.34 19.24 -5.39
N ASN A 121 -2.16 20.44 -4.82
CA ASN A 121 -2.03 21.69 -5.57
C ASN A 121 -0.65 21.86 -6.23
N LYS A 122 0.34 21.04 -5.85
CA LYS A 122 1.70 21.06 -6.43
C LYS A 122 1.83 20.12 -7.63
N ILE A 123 0.83 19.27 -7.87
CA ILE A 123 0.80 18.37 -9.02
C ILE A 123 0.49 19.20 -10.26
N ASP A 124 1.29 19.02 -11.31
CA ASP A 124 1.03 19.64 -12.60
C ASP A 124 -0.32 19.16 -13.16
N GLU A 125 -1.23 20.10 -13.40
CA GLU A 125 -2.57 19.79 -13.88
C GLU A 125 -2.57 19.08 -15.24
N SER A 126 -1.53 19.29 -16.05
CA SER A 126 -1.40 18.65 -17.36
C SER A 126 -1.13 17.14 -17.28
N SER A 127 -0.55 16.68 -16.17
CA SER A 127 -0.22 15.28 -15.91
C SER A 127 -1.38 14.47 -15.30
N ILE A 128 -2.48 15.13 -14.94
CA ILE A 128 -3.58 14.50 -14.21
C ILE A 128 -4.55 13.82 -15.17
N ILE A 129 -4.53 12.50 -15.16
CA ILE A 129 -5.45 11.66 -15.94
C ILE A 129 -6.87 11.76 -15.35
N GLU A 130 -7.00 11.67 -14.03
CA GLU A 130 -8.30 11.62 -13.37
C GLU A 130 -8.25 12.09 -11.90
N ARG A 131 -9.34 12.73 -11.43
CA ARG A 131 -9.54 13.07 -10.02
C ARG A 131 -10.87 12.49 -9.55
N ARG A 132 -10.85 11.73 -8.46
CA ARG A 132 -12.06 11.14 -7.86
C ARG A 132 -12.15 11.47 -6.38
N TRP A 133 -13.36 11.80 -5.96
CA TRP A 133 -13.72 11.94 -4.56
C TRP A 133 -14.44 10.67 -4.12
N TRP A 134 -13.89 9.98 -3.12
CA TRP A 134 -14.55 8.84 -2.50
C TRP A 134 -14.53 8.97 -0.98
N ARG A 135 -15.35 8.15 -0.33
CA ARG A 135 -15.35 7.97 1.12
C ARG A 135 -14.68 6.65 1.43
N GLN A 136 -13.49 6.70 2.01
CA GLN A 136 -12.78 5.50 2.45
C GLN A 136 -13.27 5.04 3.82
N LEU A 137 -13.25 3.74 4.06
CA LEU A 137 -13.49 3.17 5.38
C LEU A 137 -12.46 3.73 6.38
N SER A 138 -12.96 4.20 7.51
CA SER A 138 -12.08 4.69 8.57
C SER A 138 -11.45 3.51 9.30
N HIS A 139 -10.12 3.41 9.26
CA HIS A 139 -9.32 2.46 10.05
C HIS A 139 -9.27 2.80 11.54
N ARG A 140 -10.24 3.56 12.06
CA ARG A 140 -10.35 3.81 13.49
C ARG A 140 -10.60 2.49 14.19
N TRP A 141 -9.86 2.26 15.27
CA TRP A 141 -10.02 1.09 16.15
C TRP A 141 -11.48 0.81 16.53
N LEU A 142 -12.30 1.88 16.63
CA LEU A 142 -13.73 1.81 16.90
C LEU A 142 -14.50 0.91 15.91
N HIS A 143 -14.12 0.92 14.63
CA HIS A 143 -14.72 0.04 13.63
C HIS A 143 -14.48 -1.42 13.99
N TYR A 144 -13.24 -1.78 14.32
CA TYR A 144 -12.84 -3.14 14.65
C TYR A 144 -13.40 -3.66 15.98
N VAL A 145 -13.63 -2.79 16.97
CA VAL A 145 -14.20 -3.22 18.26
C VAL A 145 -15.73 -3.18 18.31
N ARG A 146 -16.39 -2.36 17.48
CA ARG A 146 -17.85 -2.19 17.51
C ARG A 146 -18.53 -2.70 16.26
N VAL A 147 -18.13 -2.22 15.09
CA VAL A 147 -18.85 -2.49 13.84
C VAL A 147 -18.58 -3.91 13.36
N ALA A 148 -17.32 -4.30 13.18
CA ALA A 148 -16.99 -5.63 12.67
C ALA A 148 -17.57 -6.78 13.54
N PRO A 149 -17.52 -6.73 14.88
CA PRO A 149 -18.16 -7.75 15.72
C PRO A 149 -19.70 -7.69 15.66
N ALA A 150 -20.29 -6.49 15.52
CA ALA A 150 -21.73 -6.34 15.41
C ALA A 150 -22.29 -6.96 14.13
N ILE A 151 -21.55 -6.90 13.01
CA ILE A 151 -21.95 -7.52 11.74
C ILE A 151 -22.27 -9.01 11.95
N ARG A 152 -21.44 -9.75 12.71
CA ARG A 152 -21.71 -11.16 13.04
C ARG A 152 -23.09 -11.40 13.64
N PHE A 153 -23.58 -10.50 14.49
CA PHE A 153 -24.84 -10.68 15.21
C PHE A 153 -26.07 -10.27 14.40
N ILE A 154 -25.90 -9.51 13.32
CA ILE A 154 -27.00 -9.09 12.43
C ILE A 154 -27.01 -9.88 11.12
N ASN A 155 -25.88 -10.45 10.70
CA ASN A 155 -25.77 -11.18 9.45
C ASN A 155 -26.63 -12.46 9.48
N GLY A 156 -27.50 -12.62 8.49
CA GLY A 156 -28.48 -13.71 8.39
C GLY A 156 -29.77 -13.51 9.19
N LYS A 157 -29.91 -12.42 9.96
CA LYS A 157 -31.19 -12.10 10.62
C LYS A 157 -32.18 -11.56 9.59
N LYS A 158 -33.43 -12.04 9.65
CA LYS A 158 -34.52 -11.62 8.74
C LYS A 158 -34.13 -11.77 7.26
N ASN A 159 -33.38 -12.83 6.92
CA ASN A 159 -32.89 -13.09 5.56
C ASN A 159 -32.07 -11.94 4.96
N THR A 160 -31.39 -11.14 5.79
CA THR A 160 -30.50 -10.07 5.35
C THR A 160 -29.04 -10.48 5.53
N TYR A 161 -28.26 -10.36 4.47
CA TYR A 161 -26.85 -10.71 4.47
C TYR A 161 -25.99 -9.51 4.08
N PHE A 162 -24.82 -9.38 4.69
CA PHE A 162 -23.91 -8.27 4.49
C PHE A 162 -22.59 -8.75 3.89
N ALA A 163 -22.10 -8.03 2.89
CA ALA A 163 -20.80 -8.22 2.23
C ALA A 163 -20.15 -6.85 1.94
N GLY A 164 -18.85 -6.86 1.65
CA GLY A 164 -18.05 -5.66 1.36
C GLY A 164 -17.03 -5.32 2.45
N SER A 165 -16.23 -4.29 2.20
CA SER A 165 -15.07 -3.91 3.03
C SER A 165 -15.43 -3.53 4.47
N TRP A 166 -16.64 -3.03 4.70
CA TRP A 166 -17.15 -2.68 6.03
C TRP A 166 -17.47 -3.89 6.93
N THR A 167 -17.39 -5.12 6.40
CA THR A 167 -17.75 -6.31 7.16
C THR A 167 -16.61 -6.87 8.01
N LEU A 168 -15.35 -6.57 7.67
CA LEU A 168 -14.19 -7.13 8.37
C LEU A 168 -12.95 -6.21 8.36
N LEU A 169 -12.30 -6.04 7.21
CA LEU A 169 -11.09 -5.23 7.01
C LEU A 169 -11.21 -4.41 5.70
N ASP A 170 -10.58 -3.24 5.65
CA ASP A 170 -10.52 -2.39 4.45
C ASP A 170 -9.49 -2.90 3.43
N ILE A 171 -9.72 -4.10 2.89
CA ILE A 171 -8.91 -4.62 1.79
C ILE A 171 -9.81 -5.09 0.66
N HIS A 172 -9.31 -4.94 -0.57
CA HIS A 172 -9.99 -5.36 -1.79
C HIS A 172 -10.42 -6.83 -1.70
N GLU A 173 -9.54 -7.70 -1.24
CA GLU A 173 -9.80 -9.15 -1.12
C GLU A 173 -11.00 -9.50 -0.22
N VAL A 174 -11.21 -8.75 0.88
CA VAL A 174 -12.38 -8.94 1.75
C VAL A 174 -13.68 -8.65 1.02
N VAL A 175 -13.70 -7.66 0.11
CA VAL A 175 -14.89 -7.36 -0.71
C VAL A 175 -15.28 -8.57 -1.55
N TYR A 176 -14.32 -9.23 -2.21
CA TYR A 176 -14.59 -10.40 -3.05
C TYR A 176 -14.96 -11.62 -2.22
N ILE A 177 -14.16 -11.96 -1.20
CA ILE A 177 -14.42 -13.14 -0.37
C ILE A 177 -15.79 -13.02 0.30
N SER A 178 -16.13 -11.87 0.87
CA SER A 178 -17.45 -11.67 1.48
C SER A 178 -18.57 -11.64 0.45
N GLY A 179 -18.31 -11.10 -0.75
CA GLY A 179 -19.25 -11.10 -1.88
C GLY A 179 -19.59 -12.50 -2.38
N ILE A 180 -18.63 -13.43 -2.36
CA ILE A 180 -18.82 -14.85 -2.73
C ILE A 180 -19.43 -15.65 -1.56
N ALA A 181 -19.06 -15.32 -0.32
CA ALA A 181 -19.53 -16.03 0.86
C ALA A 181 -21.05 -15.92 1.08
N VAL A 182 -21.67 -14.80 0.67
CA VAL A 182 -23.13 -14.62 0.81
C VAL A 182 -23.92 -15.55 -0.11
N PRO A 183 -23.72 -15.58 -1.45
CA PRO A 183 -24.34 -16.55 -2.34
C PRO A 183 -24.09 -18.00 -1.94
N TYR A 184 -22.85 -18.34 -1.54
CA TYR A 184 -22.52 -19.68 -1.07
C TYR A 184 -23.39 -20.09 0.13
N ARG A 185 -23.59 -19.17 1.08
CA ARG A 185 -24.46 -19.39 2.24
C ARG A 185 -25.95 -19.50 1.87
N LEU A 186 -26.35 -18.99 0.72
CA LEU A 186 -27.70 -19.11 0.16
C LEU A 186 -27.88 -20.38 -0.70
N GLY A 187 -26.85 -21.22 -0.82
CA GLY A 187 -26.91 -22.50 -1.53
C GLY A 187 -26.31 -22.49 -2.94
N ALA A 188 -25.65 -21.40 -3.37
CA ALA A 188 -24.84 -21.44 -4.58
C ALA A 188 -23.59 -22.31 -4.35
N GLU A 189 -23.14 -23.01 -5.38
CA GLU A 189 -21.88 -23.76 -5.30
C GLU A 189 -20.69 -22.80 -5.31
N TYR A 190 -19.65 -23.16 -4.55
CA TYR A 190 -18.39 -22.43 -4.60
C TYR A 190 -17.60 -22.93 -5.80
N GLU A 191 -17.67 -22.21 -6.91
CA GLU A 191 -16.74 -22.44 -8.01
C GLU A 191 -15.33 -22.06 -7.52
N SER A 192 -14.43 -23.04 -7.47
CA SER A 192 -13.02 -22.73 -7.37
C SER A 192 -12.65 -21.93 -8.61
N LEU A 193 -12.49 -20.61 -8.47
CA LEU A 193 -11.90 -19.80 -9.52
C LEU A 193 -10.58 -20.46 -9.93
N CYS A 194 -10.54 -21.03 -11.13
CA CYS A 194 -9.28 -21.33 -11.80
C CYS A 194 -8.62 -19.98 -12.06
N ILE A 195 -7.76 -19.58 -11.13
CA ILE A 195 -6.77 -18.51 -11.29
C ILE A 195 -5.52 -19.15 -11.90
#